data_AF-A0A5C5BRI6-F1
#
_entry.id   AF-A0A5C5BRI6-F1
#
_cell.length_a   1.000
_cell.length_b   1.000
_cell.length_c   1.000
_cell.angle_alpha   90.00
_cell.angle_beta   90.00
_cell.angle_gamma   90.00
#
_symmetry.space_group_name_H-M   'P 1'
#
loop_
_entity.id
_entity.type
_entity.pdbx_description
1 polymer ?
#
loop_
_entity_poly.entity_id
_entity_poly.type
_entity_poly.pdbx_seq_one_letter_code
_entity_poly.pdbx_strand_id
1 'polypeptide(L)'
;MTRIDESFEPTIDLSLYGALLKRARLNLGYRRAEDFVAAMKCVTGYDVSKDIVYRMENGKKEPTINFMIAMNLMLGLPATDFSMAEMCIPKEWNDLSESRTKHDFDTEKWNIGLEVIPF
;
A
#
# COMPACT_ATOMS: atom_id res chain seq x y z
N MET A 1 -16.93 -29.64 3.18
CA MET A 1 -16.63 -29.59 1.74
C MET A 1 -17.09 -28.22 1.24
N THR A 2 -16.25 -27.22 1.48
CA THR A 2 -16.55 -25.82 1.15
C THR A 2 -16.40 -25.69 -0.36
N ARG A 3 -17.48 -25.34 -1.06
CA ARG A 3 -17.38 -24.87 -2.44
C ARG A 3 -16.41 -23.69 -2.41
N ILE A 4 -15.22 -23.87 -2.97
CA ILE A 4 -14.42 -22.73 -3.40
C ILE A 4 -15.22 -22.18 -4.57
N ASP A 5 -15.96 -21.12 -4.28
CA ASP A 5 -16.58 -20.26 -5.26
C ASP A 5 -15.49 -19.89 -6.29
N GLU A 6 -15.68 -20.30 -7.55
CA GLU A 6 -14.77 -20.01 -8.67
C GLU A 6 -14.66 -18.50 -8.99
N SER A 7 -15.36 -17.62 -8.27
CA SER A 7 -15.35 -16.16 -8.45
C SER A 7 -14.60 -15.36 -7.39
N PHE A 8 -14.01 -16.00 -6.37
CA PHE A 8 -13.20 -15.28 -5.39
C PHE A 8 -11.81 -14.96 -5.98
N GLU A 9 -11.65 -13.74 -6.48
CA GLU A 9 -10.35 -13.14 -6.79
C GLU A 9 -9.90 -12.26 -5.61
N PRO A 10 -9.10 -12.80 -4.67
CA PRO A 10 -8.62 -12.07 -3.51
C PRO A 10 -7.65 -10.96 -3.95
N THR A 11 -8.19 -9.81 -4.31
CA THR A 11 -7.42 -8.67 -4.81
C THR A 11 -7.78 -7.43 -4.01
N ILE A 12 -6.80 -6.56 -3.83
CA ILE A 12 -7.02 -5.24 -3.25
C ILE A 12 -8.00 -4.48 -4.14
N ASP A 13 -9.00 -3.83 -3.55
CA ASP A 13 -9.88 -2.91 -4.29
C ASP A 13 -9.07 -1.68 -4.72
N LEU A 14 -8.50 -1.75 -5.92
CA LEU A 14 -7.71 -0.67 -6.51
C LEU A 14 -8.55 0.57 -6.83
N SER A 15 -9.87 0.41 -7.01
CA SER A 15 -10.76 1.56 -7.24
C SER A 15 -10.92 2.37 -5.96
N LEU A 16 -11.15 1.69 -4.83
CA LEU A 16 -11.18 2.32 -3.52
C LEU A 16 -9.82 2.92 -3.15
N TYR A 17 -8.73 2.18 -3.36
CA TYR A 17 -7.38 2.68 -3.11
C TYR A 17 -7.11 3.96 -3.92
N GLY A 18 -7.44 3.96 -5.21
CA GLY A 18 -7.30 5.11 -6.08
C GLY A 18 -8.10 6.33 -5.61
N ALA A 19 -9.34 6.11 -5.15
CA ALA A 19 -10.18 7.16 -4.58
C ALA A 19 -9.60 7.74 -3.28
N LEU A 20 -9.08 6.90 -2.39
CA LEU A 20 -8.41 7.32 -1.15
C LEU A 20 -7.14 8.10 -1.44
N LEU A 21 -6.31 7.64 -2.38
CA LEU A 21 -5.11 8.35 -2.83
C LEU A 21 -5.45 9.75 -3.37
N LYS A 22 -6.45 9.84 -4.26
CA LYS A 22 -6.90 11.12 -4.81
C LYS A 22 -7.37 12.06 -3.71
N ARG A 23 -8.17 11.55 -2.77
CA ARG A 23 -8.63 12.33 -1.61
C ARG A 23 -7.46 12.81 -0.76
N ALA A 24 -6.48 11.95 -0.49
CA ALA A 24 -5.29 12.29 0.29
C ALA A 24 -4.46 13.40 -0.40
N ARG A 25 -4.23 13.30 -1.71
CA ARG A 25 -3.58 14.35 -2.50
C ARG A 25 -4.33 15.68 -2.42
N LEU A 26 -5.66 15.66 -2.53
CA LEU A 26 -6.48 16.85 -2.42
C LEU A 26 -6.46 17.46 -1.02
N ASN A 27 -6.44 16.63 0.03
CA ASN A 27 -6.33 17.08 1.43
C ASN A 27 -4.97 17.73 1.72
N LEU A 28 -3.91 17.30 1.04
CA LEU A 28 -2.60 17.96 1.06
C LEU A 28 -2.60 19.30 0.29
N GLY A 29 -3.69 19.66 -0.37
CA GLY A 29 -3.84 20.91 -1.11
C GLY A 29 -3.46 20.83 -2.59
N TYR A 30 -3.00 19.68 -3.09
CA TYR A 30 -2.57 19.53 -4.47
C TYR A 30 -3.74 19.21 -5.40
N ARG A 31 -4.30 20.24 -6.05
CA ARG A 31 -5.39 20.04 -7.03
C ARG A 31 -4.94 19.33 -8.30
N ARG A 32 -3.71 19.58 -8.73
CA ARG A 32 -3.12 19.00 -9.94
C ARG A 32 -2.12 17.91 -9.57
N ALA A 33 -2.08 16.84 -10.36
CA ALA A 33 -1.10 15.78 -10.16
C ALA A 33 0.34 16.27 -10.43
N GLU A 34 0.54 17.23 -11.33
CA GLU A 34 1.84 17.86 -11.59
C GLU A 34 2.47 18.46 -10.33
N ASP A 35 1.68 19.23 -9.58
CA ASP A 35 2.15 19.89 -8.37
C ASP A 35 2.48 18.87 -7.28
N PHE A 36 1.66 17.81 -7.20
CA PHE A 36 1.86 16.71 -6.26
C PHE A 36 3.14 15.93 -6.54
N VAL A 37 3.40 15.53 -7.80
CA VAL A 37 4.61 14.75 -8.11
C VAL A 37 5.88 15.56 -7.95
N ALA A 38 5.83 16.87 -8.23
CA ALA A 38 6.95 17.77 -7.97
C ALA A 38 7.23 17.89 -6.47
N ALA A 39 6.18 18.02 -5.65
CA ALA A 39 6.32 18.05 -4.19
C ALA A 39 6.83 16.72 -3.64
N MET A 40 6.30 15.58 -4.10
CA MET A 40 6.75 14.25 -3.70
C MET A 40 8.24 14.07 -3.98
N LYS A 41 8.70 14.41 -5.18
CA LYS A 41 10.13 14.37 -5.53
C LYS A 41 10.98 15.27 -4.62
N CYS A 42 10.48 16.46 -4.27
CA CYS A 42 11.19 17.39 -3.40
C CYS A 42 11.28 16.89 -1.95
N VAL A 43 10.22 16.29 -1.41
CA VAL A 43 10.14 15.86 -0.01
C VAL A 43 10.81 14.50 0.20
N THR A 44 10.63 13.56 -0.72
CA THR A 44 11.02 12.15 -0.53
C THR A 44 12.11 11.68 -1.49
N GLY A 45 12.40 12.45 -2.55
CA GLY A 45 13.28 12.02 -3.63
C GLY A 45 12.63 11.05 -4.63
N TYR A 46 11.40 10.59 -4.38
CA TYR A 46 10.71 9.65 -5.26
C TYR A 46 10.17 10.35 -6.51
N ASP A 47 10.62 9.90 -7.69
CA ASP A 47 10.20 10.45 -8.98
C ASP A 47 9.11 9.57 -9.61
N VAL A 48 7.96 10.18 -9.92
CA VAL A 48 6.83 9.52 -10.55
C VAL A 48 6.13 10.47 -11.50
N SER A 49 5.66 9.95 -12.64
CA SER A 49 4.94 10.79 -13.58
C SER A 49 3.49 11.02 -13.13
N LYS A 50 2.95 12.19 -13.47
CA LYS A 50 1.54 12.53 -13.24
C LYS A 50 0.57 11.50 -13.86
N ASP A 51 0.95 10.89 -14.99
CA ASP A 51 0.11 9.92 -15.68
C ASP A 51 0.05 8.58 -14.92
N ILE A 52 1.15 8.21 -14.24
CA ILE A 52 1.14 7.07 -13.32
C ILE A 52 0.23 7.38 -12.13
N VAL A 53 0.32 8.58 -11.54
CA VAL A 53 -0.57 9.01 -10.45
C VAL A 53 -2.04 8.94 -10.89
N TYR A 54 -2.41 9.51 -12.04
CA TYR A 54 -3.79 9.42 -12.52
C TYR A 54 -4.25 7.99 -12.80
N ARG A 55 -3.37 7.10 -13.28
CA ARG A 55 -3.73 5.69 -13.44
C ARG A 55 -3.95 5.01 -12.09
N MET A 56 -3.15 5.31 -11.07
CA MET A 56 -3.35 4.81 -9.71
C MET A 56 -4.66 5.34 -9.11
N GLU A 57 -4.95 6.64 -9.26
CA GLU A 57 -6.19 7.25 -8.77
C GLU A 57 -7.47 6.68 -9.40
N ASN A 58 -7.36 6.13 -10.61
CA ASN A 58 -8.48 5.51 -11.32
C ASN A 58 -8.49 3.97 -11.16
N GLY A 59 -7.66 3.40 -10.28
CA GLY A 59 -7.56 1.95 -10.08
C GLY A 59 -6.99 1.17 -11.27
N LYS A 60 -6.41 1.86 -12.26
CA LYS A 60 -5.85 1.24 -13.49
C LYS A 60 -4.39 0.82 -13.33
N LYS A 61 -3.75 1.20 -12.23
CA LYS A 61 -2.36 0.87 -11.93
C LYS A 61 -2.20 0.66 -10.44
N GLU A 62 -1.57 -0.44 -10.06
CA GLU A 62 -1.20 -0.73 -8.68
C GLU A 62 -0.10 0.23 -8.19
N PRO A 63 -0.20 0.72 -6.94
CA PRO A 63 0.90 1.44 -6.30
C PRO A 63 2.07 0.50 -6.05
N THR A 64 3.28 1.00 -6.24
CA THR A 64 4.48 0.28 -5.78
C THR A 64 4.70 0.54 -4.29
N ILE A 65 5.39 -0.36 -3.59
CA ILE A 65 5.77 -0.15 -2.17
C ILE A 65 6.52 1.17 -1.99
N ASN A 66 7.43 1.52 -2.91
CA ASN A 66 8.16 2.80 -2.85
C ASN A 66 7.22 4.01 -2.94
N PHE A 67 6.18 3.94 -3.79
CA PHE A 67 5.16 4.98 -3.86
C PHE A 67 4.34 5.06 -2.57
N MET A 68 3.95 3.91 -2.00
CA MET A 68 3.18 3.88 -0.74
C MET A 68 3.98 4.52 0.40
N ILE A 69 5.26 4.16 0.55
CA ILE A 69 6.17 4.76 1.54
C ILE A 69 6.31 6.27 1.29
N ALA A 70 6.55 6.70 0.05
CA ALA A 70 6.65 8.11 -0.29
C ALA A 70 5.35 8.88 0.03
N MET A 71 4.19 8.27 -0.22
CA MET A 71 2.89 8.84 0.13
C MET A 71 2.71 8.98 1.64
N ASN A 72 3.10 7.98 2.44
CA ASN A 72 3.04 8.04 3.89
C ASN A 72 3.89 9.21 4.44
N LEU A 73 5.11 9.37 3.92
CA LEU A 73 5.97 10.49 4.29
C LEU A 73 5.34 11.85 3.93
N MET A 74 4.70 11.96 2.75
CA MET A 74 3.95 13.16 2.35
C MET A 74 2.79 13.47 3.30
N LEU A 75 2.16 12.45 3.91
CA LEU A 75 1.07 12.59 4.87
C LEU A 75 1.55 12.81 6.31
N GLY A 76 2.86 12.79 6.56
CA GLY A 76 3.42 12.85 7.92
C GLY A 76 3.15 11.56 8.72
N LEU A 77 2.95 10.44 8.05
CA LEU A 77 2.73 9.12 8.65
C LEU A 77 4.03 8.30 8.70
N PRO A 78 4.12 7.27 9.57
CA PRO A 78 5.21 6.31 9.53
C PRO A 78 5.34 5.64 8.16
N ALA A 79 6.56 5.33 7.74
CA ALA A 79 6.81 4.64 6.46
C ALA A 79 6.06 3.30 6.34
N THR A 80 5.79 2.66 7.48
CA THR A 80 5.10 1.37 7.61
C THR A 80 3.60 1.49 7.83
N ASP A 81 3.00 2.68 7.66
CA ASP A 81 1.55 2.84 7.74
C ASP A 81 0.89 2.17 6.52
N PHE A 82 0.06 1.15 6.78
CA PHE A 82 -0.68 0.44 5.74
C PHE A 82 -2.20 0.64 5.85
N SER A 83 -2.66 1.59 6.66
CA SER A 83 -4.09 1.80 6.92
C SER A 83 -4.91 2.03 5.64
N MET A 84 -4.34 2.75 4.67
CA MET A 84 -4.99 2.94 3.37
C MET A 84 -5.17 1.63 2.60
N ALA A 85 -4.18 0.74 2.63
CA ALA A 85 -4.25 -0.57 1.99
C ALA A 85 -5.16 -1.53 2.76
N GLU A 86 -5.13 -1.49 4.10
CA GLU A 86 -6.00 -2.30 4.97
C GLU A 86 -7.48 -2.01 4.76
N MET A 87 -7.85 -0.77 4.42
CA MET A 87 -9.23 -0.44 4.04
C MET A 87 -9.67 -1.03 2.69
N CYS A 88 -8.71 -1.48 1.88
CA CYS A 88 -8.95 -1.95 0.52
C CYS A 88 -8.80 -3.48 0.38
N ILE A 89 -8.41 -4.20 1.43
CA ILE A 89 -8.32 -5.66 1.37
C ILE A 89 -9.71 -6.32 1.52
N PRO A 90 -9.95 -7.45 0.84
CA PRO A 90 -11.18 -8.22 1.01
C PRO A 90 -11.38 -8.62 2.46
N LYS A 91 -12.64 -8.69 2.89
CA LYS A 91 -12.99 -9.05 4.28
C LYS A 91 -12.44 -10.43 4.65
N GLU A 92 -12.42 -11.35 3.69
CA GLU A 92 -11.89 -12.70 3.84
C GLU A 92 -10.41 -12.70 4.27
N TRP A 93 -9.63 -11.69 3.86
CA TRP A 93 -8.23 -11.54 4.29
C TRP A 93 -8.13 -11.03 5.73
N ASN A 94 -9.03 -10.14 6.13
CA ASN A 94 -9.15 -9.72 7.53
C ASN A 94 -9.54 -10.91 8.42
N ASP A 95 -10.52 -11.71 8.00
CA ASP A 95 -10.97 -12.89 8.72
C ASP A 95 -9.84 -13.93 8.89
N LEU A 96 -8.95 -14.09 7.88
CA LEU A 96 -7.74 -14.93 7.98
C LEU A 96 -6.72 -14.42 8.99
N SER A 97 -6.63 -13.11 9.19
CA SER A 97 -5.74 -12.51 10.20
C SER A 97 -6.25 -12.78 11.62
N GLU A 98 -7.57 -12.76 11.81
CA GLU A 98 -8.24 -13.01 13.08
C GLU A 98 -8.30 -14.51 13.44
N SER A 99 -8.35 -15.39 12.43
CA SER A 99 -8.37 -16.84 12.62
C SER A 99 -7.00 -17.47 12.91
N ARG A 100 -5.93 -16.68 13.07
CA ARG A 100 -4.61 -17.21 13.48
C ARG A 100 -4.62 -17.60 14.97
N THR A 101 -5.18 -18.77 15.25
CA THR A 101 -4.52 -19.69 16.20
C THR A 101 -3.07 -19.86 15.76
N LYS A 102 -2.14 -19.26 16.52
CA LYS A 102 -0.72 -19.64 16.64
C LYS A 102 -0.17 -20.45 15.46
N HIS A 103 -0.02 -19.83 14.29
CA HIS A 103 1.02 -20.33 13.40
C HIS A 103 2.31 -19.79 13.99
N ASP A 104 2.94 -20.59 14.86
CA ASP A 104 4.32 -20.39 15.25
C ASP A 104 5.12 -20.31 13.95
N PHE A 105 5.46 -19.09 13.56
CA PHE A 105 6.54 -18.87 12.61
C PHE A 105 7.75 -19.43 13.33
N ASP A 106 8.13 -20.65 12.98
CA ASP A 106 9.33 -21.31 13.47
C ASP A 106 10.53 -20.50 12.98
N THR A 107 10.86 -19.48 13.77
CA THR A 107 11.95 -18.54 13.53
C THR A 107 13.31 -19.24 13.62
N GLU A 108 13.39 -20.39 14.30
CA GLU A 108 14.57 -21.24 14.31
C GLU A 108 14.79 -21.94 12.97
N LYS A 109 13.71 -22.34 12.27
CA LYS A 109 13.79 -23.00 10.95
C LYS A 109 14.22 -22.08 9.83
N TRP A 110 13.99 -20.77 9.97
CA TRP A 110 14.37 -19.74 9.01
C TRP A 110 15.37 -18.75 9.59
N ASN A 111 16.39 -19.24 10.30
CA ASN A 111 17.56 -18.47 10.67
C ASN A 111 18.34 -18.02 9.41
N ILE A 112 17.74 -17.17 8.58
CA ILE A 112 18.44 -16.31 7.63
C ILE A 112 19.22 -15.37 8.51
N GLY A 113 20.50 -15.68 8.72
CA GLY A 113 21.42 -14.96 9.59
C GLY A 113 21.40 -13.45 9.31
N LEU A 114 20.52 -12.74 10.01
CA LEU A 114 20.49 -11.28 10.10
C LEU A 114 21.45 -10.79 11.20
N GLU A 115 22.30 -11.68 11.71
CA GLU A 115 23.45 -11.27 12.49
C GLU A 115 24.46 -10.59 11.55
N VAL A 116 24.56 -9.28 11.73
CA VAL A 116 25.63 -8.38 11.25
C VAL A 116 25.48 -7.87 9.81
N ILE A 117 24.62 -6.85 9.63
CA ILE A 117 24.89 -5.80 8.63
C ILE A 117 25.60 -4.68 9.39
N PRO A 118 26.92 -4.52 9.26
CA PRO A 118 27.61 -3.38 9.87
C PRO A 118 27.21 -2.11 9.12
N PHE A 119 26.79 -1.09 9.87
CA PHE A 119 26.66 0.29 9.39
C PHE A 119 28.04 0.90 9.10
#